data_AF-A0A8J4GNP5-F1
#
_entry.id   AF-A0A8J4GNP5-F1
#
_cell.length_a   1.000
_cell.length_b   1.000
_cell.length_c   1.000
_cell.angle_alpha   90.00
_cell.angle_beta   90.00
_cell.angle_gamma   90.00
#
_symmetry.space_group_name_H-M   'P 1'
#
loop_
_entity.id
_entity.type
_entity.pdbx_description
1 polymer ?
#
loop_
_entity_poly.entity_id
_entity_poly.type
_entity_poly.pdbx_seq_one_letter_code
_entity_poly.pdbx_strand_id
1 'polypeptide(L)'
;MQTLSAHRVAGGRPFTAVRPLPAARPMQVAAPRRAPLHIMNLRINNVEIPNSKRIEISLQYIYGIGQTTAQTILRDTGVENKKTYELNEEEVNKLRQEVEKYTTEADLRRIVSQNIKRLKDIGCYRGRRHIMGLPVRGQRTKTNARTRKGKAKTVANKKKATK
;
A
#
# COMPACT_ATOMS: atom_id res chain seq x y z
N MET A 1 -19.58 66.09 -50.49
CA MET A 1 -20.67 65.47 -51.26
C MET A 1 -20.63 63.98 -50.98
N GLN A 2 -21.64 63.47 -50.23
CA GLN A 2 -22.20 62.10 -50.25
C GLN A 2 -21.25 60.89 -50.06
N THR A 3 -21.56 59.75 -49.46
CA THR A 3 -22.58 59.21 -48.55
C THR A 3 -22.18 57.73 -48.35
N LEU A 4 -22.72 57.10 -47.31
CA LEU A 4 -23.09 55.68 -47.23
C LEU A 4 -22.09 54.60 -46.74
N SER A 5 -22.66 53.89 -45.76
CA SER A 5 -22.66 52.45 -45.55
C SER A 5 -21.48 51.77 -44.87
N ALA A 6 -21.71 51.60 -43.57
CA ALA A 6 -21.30 50.45 -42.80
C ALA A 6 -21.61 49.11 -43.50
N HIS A 7 -20.63 48.20 -43.49
CA HIS A 7 -20.91 46.79 -43.35
C HIS A 7 -20.11 46.24 -42.15
N ARG A 8 -20.88 45.81 -41.15
CA ARG A 8 -20.47 45.21 -39.90
C ARG A 8 -20.45 43.69 -40.10
N VAL A 9 -19.30 43.04 -39.93
CA VAL A 9 -19.15 41.60 -39.58
C VAL A 9 -17.95 41.53 -38.64
N ALA A 10 -18.17 41.68 -37.33
CA ALA A 10 -18.41 40.60 -36.37
C ALA A 10 -17.18 39.70 -36.13
N GLY A 11 -16.57 39.84 -34.94
CA GLY A 11 -16.29 38.66 -34.11
C GLY A 11 -14.85 38.23 -33.81
N GLY A 12 -13.85 39.12 -33.81
CA GLY A 12 -12.55 38.82 -33.18
C GLY A 12 -12.52 39.35 -31.75
N ARG A 13 -12.57 38.49 -30.72
CA ARG A 13 -12.26 38.94 -29.34
C ARG A 13 -10.78 39.35 -29.31
N PRO A 14 -10.43 40.59 -28.91
CA PRO A 14 -9.03 40.99 -28.83
C PRO A 14 -8.31 40.15 -27.76
N PHE A 15 -7.15 39.60 -28.12
CA PHE A 15 -6.22 38.86 -27.27
C PHE A 15 -5.49 39.77 -26.26
N THR A 16 -6.18 40.74 -25.66
CA THR A 16 -5.56 41.70 -24.74
C THR A 16 -6.38 41.84 -23.46
N ALA A 17 -6.17 40.90 -22.55
CA ALA A 17 -6.33 41.12 -21.12
C ALA A 17 -5.39 40.16 -20.39
N VAL A 18 -4.14 40.59 -20.16
CA VAL A 18 -3.26 39.95 -19.18
C VAL A 18 -3.95 40.14 -17.83
N ARG A 19 -4.51 39.06 -17.27
CA ARG A 19 -5.05 39.07 -15.91
C ARG A 19 -3.92 39.52 -14.97
N PRO A 20 -4.13 40.53 -14.11
CA PRO A 20 -3.12 40.89 -13.11
C PRO A 20 -2.93 39.69 -12.16
N LEU A 21 -1.66 39.38 -11.87
CA LEU A 21 -1.27 38.37 -10.89
C LEU A 21 -1.91 38.73 -9.53
N PRO A 22 -2.59 37.81 -8.84
CA PRO A 22 -3.11 38.07 -7.51
C PRO A 22 -1.94 38.33 -6.55
N ALA A 23 -2.09 39.37 -5.70
CA ALA A 23 -1.11 39.73 -4.69
C ALA A 23 -0.72 38.52 -3.83
N ALA A 24 0.59 38.40 -3.56
CA ALA A 24 1.16 37.34 -2.73
C ALA A 24 0.44 37.29 -1.37
N ARG A 25 -0.20 36.17 -1.06
CA ARG A 25 -0.77 35.94 0.27
C ARG A 25 0.36 36.00 1.30
N PRO A 26 0.23 36.77 2.41
CA PRO A 26 1.24 36.77 3.44
C PRO A 26 1.40 35.34 3.97
N MET A 27 2.66 34.87 4.02
CA MET A 27 3.00 33.58 4.62
C MET A 27 2.47 33.55 6.05
N GLN A 28 1.43 32.74 6.29
CA GLN A 28 1.01 32.46 7.65
C GLN A 28 2.17 31.77 8.36
N VAL A 29 2.60 32.41 9.45
CA VAL A 29 3.69 31.99 10.32
C VAL A 29 3.46 30.53 10.72
N ALA A 30 4.49 29.70 10.50
CA ALA A 30 4.48 28.28 10.84
C ALA A 30 4.07 28.08 12.31
N ALA A 31 3.05 27.25 12.53
CA ALA A 31 2.57 26.84 13.84
C ALA A 31 3.72 26.30 14.72
N PRO A 32 3.63 26.46 16.05
CA PRO A 32 4.73 26.17 16.97
C PRO A 32 5.16 24.70 16.94
N ARG A 33 6.48 24.53 17.13
CA ARG A 33 7.27 23.30 17.10
C ARG A 33 6.61 22.20 17.92
N ARG A 34 6.39 21.05 17.27
CA ARG A 34 5.84 19.82 17.87
C ARG A 34 6.51 19.54 19.22
N ALA A 35 5.68 19.34 20.25
CA ALA A 35 6.08 18.88 21.58
C ALA A 35 6.88 17.55 21.50
N PRO A 36 7.74 17.24 22.50
CA PRO A 36 8.68 16.13 22.43
C PRO A 36 7.98 14.77 22.28
N LEU A 37 8.54 13.94 21.39
CA LEU A 37 8.06 12.61 21.04
C LEU A 37 8.12 11.70 22.27
N HIS A 38 6.98 11.47 22.92
CA HIS A 38 6.81 10.33 23.83
C HIS A 38 6.77 9.06 22.97
N ILE A 39 7.93 8.44 22.74
CA ILE A 39 8.02 7.17 22.04
C ILE A 39 7.71 6.06 23.04
N MET A 40 6.42 5.83 23.27
CA MET A 40 5.95 4.55 23.81
C MET A 40 5.88 3.61 22.61
N ASN A 41 6.82 2.67 22.48
CA ASN A 41 6.75 1.64 21.44
C ASN A 41 5.46 0.85 21.65
N LEU A 42 4.47 1.04 20.77
CA LEU A 42 3.23 0.28 20.82
C LEU A 42 3.49 -1.10 20.22
N ARG A 43 3.94 -2.02 21.07
CA ARG A 43 4.12 -3.43 20.70
C ARG A 43 2.78 -4.14 20.92
N ILE A 44 2.18 -4.60 19.84
CA ILE A 44 0.98 -5.44 19.87
C ILE A 44 1.38 -6.79 19.28
N ASN A 45 1.15 -7.87 20.03
CA ASN A 45 1.41 -9.26 19.63
C ASN A 45 2.79 -9.50 19.01
N ASN A 46 3.84 -9.05 19.71
CA ASN A 46 5.25 -9.18 19.32
C ASN A 46 5.70 -8.43 18.06
N VAL A 47 4.83 -7.64 17.43
CA VAL A 47 5.15 -6.79 16.27
C VAL A 47 5.18 -5.32 16.69
N GLU A 48 6.22 -4.60 16.24
CA GLU A 48 6.34 -3.15 16.46
C GLU A 48 5.47 -2.40 15.47
N ILE A 49 4.53 -1.61 15.99
CA ILE A 49 3.67 -0.76 15.16
C ILE A 49 4.33 0.61 14.99
N PRO A 50 4.36 1.19 13.77
CA PRO A 50 4.82 2.56 13.58
C PRO A 50 3.86 3.58 14.22
N ASN A 51 4.41 4.44 15.08
CA ASN A 51 3.64 5.40 15.88
C ASN A 51 3.20 6.67 15.13
N SER A 52 3.72 6.92 13.93
CA SER A 52 3.48 8.17 13.18
C SER A 52 2.28 8.12 12.22
N LYS A 53 1.55 7.00 12.17
CA LYS A 53 0.45 6.75 11.21
C LYS A 53 -0.92 6.73 11.91
N ARG A 54 -1.98 6.69 11.09
CA ARG A 54 -3.35 6.42 11.55
C ARG A 54 -3.47 4.95 11.95
N ILE A 55 -4.30 4.67 12.96
CA ILE A 55 -4.47 3.32 13.53
C ILE A 55 -4.82 2.29 12.45
N GLU A 56 -5.73 2.61 11.53
CA GLU A 56 -6.13 1.74 10.41
C GLU A 56 -4.94 1.23 9.58
N ILE A 57 -3.98 2.11 9.27
CA ILE A 57 -2.79 1.78 8.47
C ILE A 57 -1.73 1.11 9.35
N SER A 58 -1.62 1.55 10.60
CA SER A 58 -0.71 0.98 11.59
C SER A 58 -1.00 -0.49 11.88
N LEU A 59 -2.28 -0.89 11.98
CA LEU A 59 -2.67 -2.28 12.19
C LEU A 59 -2.31 -3.20 11.00
N GLN A 60 -2.28 -2.67 9.78
CA GLN A 60 -1.93 -3.44 8.57
C GLN A 60 -0.47 -3.89 8.51
N TYR A 61 0.38 -3.39 9.40
CA TYR A 61 1.75 -3.87 9.51
C TYR A 61 1.84 -5.28 10.09
N ILE A 62 0.80 -5.71 10.83
CA ILE A 62 0.70 -7.06 11.36
C ILE A 62 0.34 -8.02 10.22
N TYR A 63 1.16 -9.04 10.01
CA TYR A 63 0.89 -10.03 8.97
C TYR A 63 -0.40 -10.81 9.27
N GLY A 64 -1.37 -10.69 8.35
CA GLY A 64 -2.71 -11.28 8.49
C GLY A 64 -3.82 -10.25 8.60
N ILE A 65 -3.49 -9.01 8.98
CA ILE A 65 -4.46 -7.91 9.07
C ILE A 65 -4.41 -7.10 7.77
N GLY A 66 -5.52 -7.10 7.03
CA GLY A 66 -5.75 -6.23 5.89
C GLY A 66 -6.58 -4.99 6.23
N GLN A 67 -6.96 -4.22 5.21
CA GLN A 67 -7.80 -3.03 5.37
C GLN A 67 -9.19 -3.38 5.96
N THR A 68 -9.83 -4.43 5.44
CA THR A 68 -11.17 -4.85 5.87
C THR A 68 -11.20 -5.29 7.33
N THR A 69 -10.23 -6.10 7.74
CA THR A 69 -10.11 -6.55 9.13
C THR A 69 -9.75 -5.41 10.06
N ALA A 70 -8.86 -4.49 9.65
CA ALA A 70 -8.52 -3.31 10.43
C ALA A 70 -9.75 -2.40 10.67
N GLN A 71 -10.57 -2.17 9.65
CA GLN A 71 -11.83 -1.42 9.80
C GLN A 71 -12.83 -2.13 10.69
N THR A 72 -12.89 -3.47 10.63
CA THR A 72 -13.77 -4.28 11.49
C THR A 72 -13.34 -4.14 12.95
N ILE A 73 -12.04 -4.31 13.24
CA ILE A 73 -11.47 -4.12 14.58
C ILE A 73 -11.76 -2.72 15.13
N LEU A 74 -11.66 -1.68 14.30
CA LEU A 74 -11.98 -0.30 14.72
C LEU A 74 -13.46 -0.11 15.03
N ARG A 75 -14.36 -0.74 14.27
CA ARG A 75 -15.80 -0.72 14.54
C ARG A 75 -16.14 -1.45 15.85
N ASP A 76 -15.52 -2.60 16.08
CA ASP A 76 -15.78 -3.44 17.25
C ASP A 76 -15.23 -2.81 18.54
N THR A 77 -14.06 -2.16 18.46
CA THR A 77 -13.45 -1.46 19.61
C THR A 77 -14.07 -0.08 19.88
N GLY A 78 -14.78 0.50 18.90
CA GLY A 78 -15.33 1.85 18.99
C GLY A 78 -14.27 2.95 19.05
N VAL A 79 -13.02 2.65 18.67
CA VAL A 79 -11.91 3.62 18.69
C VAL A 79 -11.93 4.45 17.42
N GLU A 80 -11.92 5.78 17.59
CA GLU A 80 -11.86 6.70 16.45
C GLU A 80 -10.51 6.66 15.73
N ASN A 81 -10.49 7.10 14.46
CA ASN A 81 -9.31 7.15 13.60
C ASN A 81 -8.30 8.24 14.02
N LYS A 82 -7.73 8.10 15.21
CA LYS A 82 -6.64 8.91 15.72
C LYS A 82 -5.29 8.46 15.16
N LYS A 83 -4.25 9.22 15.46
CA LYS A 83 -2.88 8.78 15.22
C LYS A 83 -2.40 7.93 16.40
N THR A 84 -1.49 6.99 16.13
CA THR A 84 -1.06 5.99 17.11
C THR A 84 -0.43 6.58 18.38
N TYR A 85 0.11 7.81 18.32
CA TYR A 85 0.67 8.49 19.49
C TYR A 85 -0.37 9.11 20.44
N GLU A 86 -1.64 9.21 20.02
CA GLU A 86 -2.74 9.81 20.80
C GLU A 86 -3.60 8.73 21.48
N LEU A 87 -3.16 7.47 21.45
CA LEU A 87 -3.89 6.34 22.01
C LEU A 87 -3.78 6.28 23.53
N ASN A 88 -4.91 6.05 24.17
CA ASN A 88 -4.96 5.75 25.60
C ASN A 88 -4.62 4.28 25.87
N GLU A 89 -4.06 3.97 27.04
CA GLU A 89 -3.70 2.59 27.42
C GLU A 89 -4.90 1.62 27.41
N GLU A 90 -6.09 2.10 27.76
CA GLU A 90 -7.33 1.32 27.67
C GLU A 90 -7.71 0.96 26.23
N GLU A 91 -7.57 1.90 25.30
CA GLU A 91 -7.83 1.67 23.87
C GLU A 91 -6.84 0.63 23.32
N VAL A 92 -5.57 0.69 23.76
CA VAL A 92 -4.53 -0.28 23.39
C VAL A 92 -4.85 -1.68 23.89
N ASN A 93 -5.34 -1.82 25.12
CA ASN A 93 -5.73 -3.12 25.67
C ASN A 93 -6.94 -3.72 24.94
N LYS A 94 -7.93 -2.90 24.57
CA LYS A 94 -9.05 -3.34 23.73
C LYS A 94 -8.58 -3.82 22.36
N LEU A 95 -7.69 -3.06 21.72
CA LEU A 95 -7.11 -3.44 20.42
C LEU A 95 -6.32 -4.75 20.51
N ARG A 96 -5.58 -4.99 21.60
CA ARG A 96 -4.89 -6.27 21.83
C ARG A 96 -5.85 -7.45 21.91
N GLN A 97 -6.90 -7.33 22.73
CA GLN A 97 -7.90 -8.38 22.90
C GLN A 97 -8.63 -8.70 21.60
N GLU A 98 -8.96 -7.68 20.79
CA GLU A 98 -9.59 -7.92 19.48
C GLU A 98 -8.62 -8.56 18.48
N VAL A 99 -7.35 -8.15 18.47
CA VAL A 99 -6.34 -8.70 17.56
C VAL A 99 -6.02 -10.17 17.88
N GLU A 100 -6.06 -10.58 19.16
CA GLU A 100 -5.84 -11.97 19.58
C GLU A 100 -6.86 -12.96 19.00
N LYS A 101 -8.08 -12.52 18.70
CA LYS A 101 -9.11 -13.36 18.06
C LYS A 101 -8.73 -13.76 16.64
N TYR A 102 -7.88 -12.98 15.98
CA TYR A 102 -7.45 -13.24 14.62
C TYR A 102 -6.15 -14.06 14.61
N THR A 103 -6.09 -15.06 13.74
CA THR A 103 -4.85 -15.81 13.51
C THR A 103 -3.78 -14.86 12.99
N THR A 104 -2.68 -14.69 13.71
CA THR A 104 -1.63 -13.73 13.38
C THR A 104 -0.32 -14.40 12.97
N GLU A 105 0.43 -13.69 12.13
CA GLU A 105 1.84 -13.89 11.78
C GLU A 105 2.35 -15.34 11.71
N ALA A 106 2.85 -15.86 12.83
CA ALA A 106 3.51 -17.15 12.89
C ALA A 106 2.55 -18.29 12.51
N ASP A 107 1.31 -18.23 12.98
CA ASP A 107 0.35 -19.30 12.76
C ASP A 107 -0.17 -19.29 11.33
N LEU A 108 -0.47 -18.11 10.76
CA LEU A 108 -0.81 -18.00 9.34
C LEU A 108 0.32 -18.51 8.44
N ARG A 109 1.57 -18.16 8.75
CA ARG A 109 2.73 -18.66 7.99
C ARG A 109 2.87 -20.18 8.11
N ARG A 110 2.66 -20.75 9.30
CA ARG A 110 2.69 -22.19 9.53
C ARG A 110 1.58 -22.90 8.75
N ILE A 111 0.34 -22.42 8.83
CA ILE A 111 -0.82 -22.97 8.12
C ILE A 111 -0.58 -22.96 6.61
N VAL A 112 -0.14 -21.83 6.04
CA VAL A 112 0.16 -21.72 4.61
C VAL A 112 1.30 -22.67 4.20
N SER A 113 2.34 -22.77 5.04
CA SER A 113 3.47 -23.66 4.78
C SER A 113 3.05 -25.14 4.81
N GLN A 114 2.21 -25.53 5.78
CA GLN A 114 1.65 -26.87 5.89
C GLN A 114 0.75 -27.20 4.70
N ASN A 115 -0.11 -26.26 4.28
CA ASN A 115 -0.95 -26.43 3.09
C ASN A 115 -0.11 -26.63 1.82
N ILE A 116 0.99 -25.89 1.66
CA ILE A 116 1.90 -26.07 0.53
C ILE A 116 2.62 -27.41 0.61
N LYS A 117 3.10 -27.83 1.79
CA LYS A 117 3.74 -29.13 1.99
C LYS A 117 2.77 -30.26 1.62
N ARG A 118 1.55 -30.24 2.17
CA ARG A 118 0.48 -31.17 1.82
C ARG A 118 0.27 -31.30 0.31
N LEU A 119 0.22 -30.18 -0.42
CA LEU A 119 0.06 -30.21 -1.88
C LEU A 119 1.25 -30.88 -2.59
N LYS A 120 2.48 -30.69 -2.08
CA LYS A 120 3.68 -31.31 -2.62
C LYS A 120 3.68 -32.82 -2.36
N ASP A 121 3.34 -33.23 -1.15
CA ASP A 121 3.33 -34.62 -0.72
C ASP A 121 2.29 -35.45 -1.51
N ILE A 122 1.11 -34.87 -1.78
CA ILE A 122 0.07 -35.49 -2.63
C ILE A 122 0.54 -35.67 -4.08
N GLY A 123 1.49 -34.87 -4.58
CA GLY A 123 1.97 -34.97 -5.96
C GLY A 123 1.01 -34.42 -7.03
N CYS A 124 -0.04 -33.69 -6.63
CA CYS A 124 -1.00 -33.09 -7.58
C CYS A 124 -0.32 -32.09 -8.53
N TYR A 125 -0.97 -31.72 -9.65
CA TYR A 125 -0.40 -30.76 -10.61
C TYR A 125 0.08 -29.47 -9.93
N ARG A 126 -0.72 -28.93 -9.00
CA ARG A 126 -0.37 -27.74 -8.21
C ARG A 126 0.89 -27.96 -7.38
N GLY A 127 0.99 -29.10 -6.69
CA GLY A 127 2.16 -29.51 -5.92
C GLY A 127 3.44 -29.56 -6.75
N ARG A 128 3.39 -30.25 -7.89
CA ARG A 128 4.52 -30.32 -8.84
C ARG A 128 4.97 -28.93 -9.31
N ARG A 129 4.03 -28.03 -9.59
CA ARG A 129 4.34 -26.62 -9.97
C ARG A 129 4.95 -25.82 -8.82
N HIS A 130 4.52 -26.07 -7.58
CA HIS A 130 5.14 -25.49 -6.39
C HIS A 130 6.59 -25.96 -6.20
N ILE A 131 6.90 -27.23 -6.50
CA ILE A 131 8.27 -27.78 -6.47
C ILE A 131 9.13 -27.14 -7.57
N MET A 132 8.61 -27.09 -8.80
CA MET A 132 9.32 -26.57 -9.98
C MET A 132 9.46 -25.03 -10.00
N GLY A 133 8.88 -24.31 -9.03
CA GLY A 133 8.92 -22.84 -9.01
C GLY A 133 8.17 -22.18 -10.18
N LEU A 134 7.06 -22.78 -10.62
CA LEU A 134 6.24 -22.26 -11.72
C LEU A 134 4.89 -21.71 -11.22
N PRO A 135 4.25 -20.80 -11.96
CA PRO A 135 2.89 -20.36 -11.67
C PRO A 135 1.91 -21.53 -11.62
N VAL A 136 1.00 -21.47 -10.63
CA VAL A 136 0.10 -22.58 -10.27
C VAL A 136 -1.31 -22.39 -10.85
N ARG A 137 -1.71 -21.15 -11.14
CA ARG A 137 -3.06 -20.77 -11.61
C ARG A 137 -3.24 -20.91 -13.15
N GLY A 138 -2.56 -21.86 -13.79
CA GLY A 138 -2.67 -22.07 -15.25
C GLY A 138 -2.04 -20.98 -16.13
N GLN A 139 -1.25 -20.07 -15.56
CA GLN A 139 -0.59 -19.00 -16.31
C GLN A 139 0.49 -19.55 -17.26
N ARG A 140 0.64 -18.91 -18.44
CA ARG A 140 1.67 -19.26 -19.43
C ARG A 140 3.08 -19.03 -18.87
N THR A 141 3.99 -20.00 -19.06
CA THR A 141 5.34 -19.98 -18.49
C THR A 141 6.45 -19.50 -19.43
N LYS A 142 6.12 -19.26 -20.70
CA LYS A 142 7.08 -18.91 -21.75
C LYS A 142 7.47 -17.43 -21.71
N THR A 143 6.50 -16.53 -21.56
CA THR A 143 6.70 -15.07 -21.60
C THR A 143 6.89 -14.50 -20.19
N ASN A 144 5.80 -14.32 -19.44
CA ASN A 144 5.78 -13.56 -18.19
C ASN A 144 5.60 -14.49 -16.99
N ALA A 145 6.72 -15.00 -16.45
CA ALA A 145 6.71 -15.87 -15.27
C ALA A 145 7.82 -15.54 -14.26
N ARG A 146 8.44 -14.36 -14.37
CA ARG A 146 9.66 -13.99 -13.61
C ARG A 146 9.42 -13.83 -12.11
N THR A 147 8.27 -13.31 -11.68
CA THR A 147 7.93 -13.19 -10.25
C THR A 147 7.99 -14.53 -9.51
N ARG A 148 7.65 -15.64 -10.22
CA ARG A 148 7.67 -16.99 -9.64
C ARG A 148 8.96 -17.77 -9.92
N LYS A 149 9.51 -17.66 -11.15
CA LYS A 149 10.77 -18.33 -11.55
C LYS A 149 12.03 -17.69 -10.95
N GLY A 150 11.95 -16.44 -10.50
CA GLY A 150 13.09 -15.66 -10.04
C GLY A 150 13.90 -15.01 -11.18
N LYS A 151 15.03 -14.41 -10.80
CA LYS A 151 15.98 -13.75 -11.72
C LYS A 151 16.48 -14.74 -12.77
N ALA A 152 16.77 -14.24 -13.99
CA ALA A 152 17.31 -15.08 -15.05
C ALA A 152 18.69 -15.60 -14.62
N LYS A 153 18.81 -16.92 -14.43
CA LYS A 153 20.10 -17.56 -14.26
C LYS A 153 20.77 -17.58 -15.63
N THR A 154 21.78 -16.75 -15.84
CA THR A 154 22.67 -16.86 -17.00
C THR A 154 23.41 -18.17 -16.86
N VAL A 155 23.21 -19.10 -17.80
CA VAL A 155 24.02 -20.31 -17.84
C VAL A 155 25.42 -19.87 -18.31
N ALA A 156 26.35 -19.71 -17.38
CA ALA A 156 27.75 -19.48 -17.72
C ALA A 156 28.25 -20.67 -18.55
N ASN A 157 28.97 -20.38 -19.64
CA ASN A 157 29.46 -21.32 -20.67
C ASN A 157 28.43 -21.90 -21.65
N LYS A 158 28.07 -21.09 -22.67
CA LYS A 158 28.22 -21.56 -24.05
C LYS A 158 29.46 -20.88 -24.62
N LYS A 159 30.60 -21.59 -24.67
CA LYS A 159 31.72 -21.18 -25.52
C LYS A 159 31.16 -21.02 -26.93
N LYS A 160 31.26 -19.84 -27.52
CA LYS A 160 31.01 -19.67 -28.95
C LYS A 160 32.08 -20.49 -29.67
N ALA A 161 31.68 -21.48 -30.45
CA ALA A 161 32.61 -22.12 -31.37
C ALA A 161 33.06 -21.06 -32.38
N THR A 162 34.34 -20.72 -32.35
CA THR A 162 34.97 -19.89 -33.37
C THR A 162 34.94 -20.68 -34.68
N LYS A 163 34.50 -20.02 -35.75
CA LYS A 163 34.44 -20.57 -37.10
C LYS A 163 35.80 -20.52 -37.75
#